data_AF-A0A9W3VGM4-F1
#
_entry.id   AF-A0A9W3VGM4-F1
#
_cell.length_a   1.000
_cell.length_b   1.000
_cell.length_c   1.000
_cell.angle_alpha   90.00
_cell.angle_beta   90.00
_cell.angle_gamma   90.00
#
_symmetry.space_group_name_H-M   'P 1'
#
loop_
_entity.id
_entity.type
_entity.pdbx_description
1 polymer ?
#
loop_
_entity_poly.entity_id
_entity_poly.type
_entity_poly.pdbx_seq_one_letter_code
_entity_poly.pdbx_strand_id
1 'polypeptide(L)'
;MGGGVVLEFRKAKPNWDLVTDTYTEPKNFADLFSLLVPRDPKGDDKRRTILFWKEKEFYKEENLVPFIVIGMNKVKELPQFHKDSIPTLIRIVRLCQEIGWYKEASKFMRDQGLDNFVQTSMKYETWDLLTQVVALNYLIVKYRVGELDSASVQIWERIKFNDKCINEYSSLLSHKEVLELTFFYMCKQAKILSKEQLDYNMMNLAMYCNTYLYDLYKYDLSTKYRKCTEFLSYYVPSQAVIACQKAVLAQITDGLNPLKTTHLDDYLYVIKEMMKHMTKELMNQYEHFIGKLLSYVPFFEMIQVPQHLYYFEELMYSCKGIQYKEEILRNYLFIQLHDCLPSFMRLFLKNKRYATIHDILFYWCEDEQRMSLERKYNLSSIYEKYAYG
;
A
#
# COMPACT_ATOMS: atom_id res chain seq x y z
N MET A 1 17.63 -25.29 -20.45
CA MET A 1 19.00 -24.85 -20.80
C MET A 1 19.29 -23.59 -19.99
N GLY A 2 20.20 -23.62 -19.01
CA GLY A 2 20.41 -22.47 -18.11
C GLY A 2 21.56 -22.64 -17.10
N GLY A 3 22.52 -23.52 -17.38
CA GLY A 3 23.65 -23.81 -16.46
C GLY A 3 24.93 -23.03 -16.75
N GLY A 4 25.05 -22.38 -17.92
CA GLY A 4 26.29 -21.71 -18.35
C GLY A 4 26.50 -20.33 -17.74
N VAL A 5 25.43 -19.53 -17.61
CA VAL A 5 25.50 -18.12 -17.21
C VAL A 5 25.93 -17.96 -15.73
N VAL A 6 25.48 -18.85 -14.84
CA VAL A 6 25.81 -18.82 -13.40
C VAL A 6 27.31 -19.08 -13.11
N LEU A 7 28.01 -19.77 -14.02
CA LEU A 7 29.43 -20.12 -13.86
C LEU A 7 30.39 -19.00 -14.29
N GLU A 8 30.01 -18.15 -15.25
CA GLU A 8 30.85 -17.01 -15.68
C GLU A 8 30.86 -15.88 -14.64
N PHE A 9 29.71 -15.60 -14.02
CA PHE A 9 29.60 -14.56 -13.00
C PHE A 9 30.37 -14.82 -11.71
N ARG A 10 30.70 -16.07 -11.41
CA ARG A 10 31.52 -16.44 -10.23
C ARG A 10 32.96 -15.92 -10.29
N LYS A 11 33.39 -15.36 -11.43
CA LYS A 11 34.73 -14.76 -11.63
C LYS A 11 34.72 -13.24 -11.76
N ALA A 12 33.56 -12.58 -11.75
CA ALA A 12 33.47 -11.13 -11.92
C ALA A 12 33.91 -10.40 -10.64
N LYS A 13 34.85 -9.44 -10.78
CA LYS A 13 35.27 -8.58 -9.67
C LYS A 13 34.23 -7.46 -9.46
N PRO A 14 33.93 -7.06 -8.22
CA PRO A 14 33.06 -5.91 -7.98
C PRO A 14 33.64 -4.65 -8.61
N ASN A 15 32.74 -3.80 -9.11
CA ASN A 15 33.11 -2.46 -9.49
C ASN A 15 33.39 -1.63 -8.22
N TRP A 16 34.66 -1.56 -7.83
CA TRP A 16 35.09 -0.83 -6.63
C TRP A 16 34.88 0.68 -6.75
N ASP A 17 34.65 1.22 -7.94
CA ASP A 17 34.30 2.64 -8.07
C ASP A 17 32.93 2.95 -7.45
N LEU A 18 32.10 1.95 -7.16
CA LEU A 18 30.80 2.11 -6.51
C LEU A 18 30.90 2.34 -4.99
N VAL A 19 32.06 2.11 -4.38
CA VAL A 19 32.25 2.20 -2.92
C VAL A 19 33.17 3.35 -2.52
N THR A 20 33.09 3.76 -1.26
CA THR A 20 34.09 4.64 -0.63
C THR A 20 35.36 3.84 -0.28
N ASP A 21 36.53 4.37 -0.65
CA ASP A 21 37.90 3.85 -0.38
C ASP A 21 38.44 2.71 -1.27
N THR A 22 39.76 2.49 -1.19
CA THR A 22 40.43 1.28 -1.70
C THR A 22 39.86 0.03 -1.03
N TYR A 23 39.49 -0.97 -1.83
CA TYR A 23 38.93 -2.22 -1.32
C TYR A 23 39.78 -2.80 -0.18
N THR A 24 39.12 -3.01 0.95
CA THR A 24 39.65 -3.79 2.06
C THR A 24 38.59 -4.80 2.47
N GLU A 25 39.03 -5.98 2.88
CA GLU A 25 38.15 -7.12 3.10
C GLU A 25 37.29 -6.95 4.38
N PRO A 26 35.98 -7.30 4.36
CA PRO A 26 35.11 -7.22 5.54
C PRO A 26 35.59 -8.13 6.68
N LYS A 27 35.66 -7.63 7.92
CA LYS A 27 36.12 -8.42 9.09
C LYS A 27 34.99 -8.87 10.00
N ASN A 28 33.83 -8.21 9.93
CA ASN A 28 32.65 -8.52 10.71
C ASN A 28 31.37 -8.31 9.87
N PHE A 29 30.21 -8.65 10.45
CA PHE A 29 28.93 -8.53 9.76
C PHE A 29 28.49 -7.08 9.51
N ALA A 30 28.91 -6.11 10.33
CA ALA A 30 28.62 -4.70 10.10
C ALA A 30 29.41 -4.13 8.90
N ASP A 31 30.68 -4.52 8.75
CA ASP A 31 31.50 -4.18 7.58
C ASP A 31 30.90 -4.76 6.29
N LEU A 32 30.43 -6.01 6.36
CA LEU A 32 29.79 -6.65 5.23
C LEU A 32 28.42 -6.00 4.94
N PHE A 33 27.65 -5.65 5.96
CA PHE A 33 26.38 -4.95 5.80
C PHE A 33 26.58 -3.61 5.08
N SER A 34 27.56 -2.82 5.53
CA SER A 34 27.84 -1.51 4.96
C SER A 34 28.29 -1.62 3.50
N LEU A 35 29.01 -2.68 3.14
CA LEU A 35 29.38 -2.99 1.77
C LEU A 35 28.18 -3.33 0.87
N LEU A 36 27.09 -3.86 1.42
CA LEU A 36 25.94 -4.35 0.66
C LEU A 36 24.76 -3.36 0.61
N VAL A 37 24.86 -2.21 1.29
CA VAL A 37 23.79 -1.21 1.40
C VAL A 37 24.30 0.17 0.96
N PRO A 38 23.67 0.79 -0.06
CA PRO A 38 23.92 2.19 -0.40
C PRO A 38 23.64 3.11 0.79
N ARG A 39 24.60 3.99 1.12
CA ARG A 39 24.50 4.98 2.20
C ARG A 39 25.29 6.24 1.85
N ASP A 40 24.87 7.36 2.43
CA ASP A 40 25.68 8.58 2.36
C ASP A 40 27.00 8.37 3.13
N PRO A 41 28.14 8.82 2.56
CA PRO A 41 29.40 8.82 3.28
C PRO A 41 29.27 9.70 4.53
N LYS A 42 29.53 9.13 5.72
CA LYS A 42 29.44 9.88 6.99
C LYS A 42 30.80 10.48 7.35
N GLY A 43 30.99 11.79 7.13
CA GLY A 43 32.12 12.58 7.66
C GLY A 43 33.51 12.03 7.31
N ASP A 44 34.52 12.36 8.14
CA ASP A 44 35.89 11.83 8.04
C ASP A 44 36.02 10.35 8.49
N ASP A 45 34.94 9.76 8.99
CA ASP A 45 34.90 8.35 9.38
C ASP A 45 34.85 7.47 8.13
N LYS A 46 36.01 6.88 7.80
CA LYS A 46 36.21 5.90 6.71
C LYS A 46 35.42 4.61 6.94
N ARG A 47 34.10 4.64 6.78
CA ARG A 47 33.25 3.46 6.69
C ARG A 47 33.03 3.12 5.22
N ARG A 48 33.28 1.86 4.87
CA ARG A 48 33.09 1.34 3.51
C ARG A 48 31.60 1.24 3.22
N THR A 49 31.09 2.03 2.30
CA THR A 49 29.69 1.99 1.89
C THR A 49 29.55 2.18 0.39
N ILE A 50 28.55 1.56 -0.21
CA ILE A 50 28.15 1.92 -1.57
C ILE A 50 27.67 3.37 -1.55
N LEU A 51 28.15 4.17 -2.49
CA LEU A 51 27.82 5.58 -2.59
C LEU A 51 26.36 5.75 -2.99
N PHE A 52 25.58 6.45 -2.18
CA PHE A 52 24.14 6.66 -2.42
C PHE A 52 23.86 7.28 -3.80
N TRP A 53 24.67 8.25 -4.27
CA TRP A 53 24.50 8.83 -5.60
C TRP A 53 24.80 7.87 -6.77
N LYS A 54 25.40 6.70 -6.50
CA LYS A 54 25.62 5.62 -7.48
C LYS A 54 24.61 4.47 -7.35
N GLU A 55 23.55 4.65 -6.55
CA GLU A 55 22.55 3.61 -6.27
C GLU A 55 21.98 2.96 -7.55
N LYS A 56 21.61 3.77 -8.55
CA LYS A 56 21.06 3.25 -9.82
C LYS A 56 22.04 2.35 -10.58
N GLU A 57 23.34 2.66 -10.52
CA GLU A 57 24.38 1.86 -11.15
C GLU A 57 24.64 0.58 -10.36
N PHE A 58 24.62 0.67 -9.02
CA PHE A 58 24.79 -0.49 -8.15
C PHE A 58 23.70 -1.56 -8.37
N TYR A 59 22.45 -1.14 -8.57
CA TYR A 59 21.34 -2.08 -8.80
C TYR A 59 21.24 -2.64 -10.23
N LYS A 60 22.23 -2.37 -11.11
CA LYS A 60 22.35 -3.11 -12.37
C LYS A 60 22.84 -4.53 -12.08
N GLU A 61 22.27 -5.52 -12.77
CA GLU A 61 22.52 -6.94 -12.52
C GLU A 61 24.03 -7.27 -12.57
N GLU A 62 24.74 -6.76 -13.57
CA GLU A 62 26.18 -6.97 -13.76
C GLU A 62 27.03 -6.43 -12.59
N ASN A 63 26.58 -5.35 -11.94
CA ASN A 63 27.27 -4.75 -10.80
C ASN A 63 26.87 -5.43 -9.50
N LEU A 64 25.62 -5.90 -9.37
CA LEU A 64 25.10 -6.48 -8.14
C LEU A 64 25.63 -7.89 -7.88
N VAL A 65 25.75 -8.70 -8.94
CA VAL A 65 26.13 -10.11 -8.85
C VAL A 65 27.47 -10.34 -8.12
N PRO A 66 28.56 -9.62 -8.43
CA PRO A 66 29.82 -9.75 -7.68
C PRO A 66 29.68 -9.49 -6.17
N PHE A 67 28.89 -8.49 -5.76
CA PHE A 67 28.67 -8.17 -4.34
C PHE A 67 27.87 -9.27 -3.65
N ILE A 68 26.86 -9.86 -4.31
CA ILE A 68 26.11 -11.00 -3.79
C ILE A 68 27.04 -12.20 -3.54
N VAL A 69 27.87 -12.55 -4.53
CA VAL A 69 28.80 -13.68 -4.42
C VAL A 69 29.81 -13.47 -3.31
N ILE A 70 30.38 -12.27 -3.19
CA ILE A 70 31.26 -11.91 -2.07
C ILE A 70 30.52 -12.05 -0.74
N GLY A 71 29.29 -11.53 -0.63
CA GLY A 71 28.50 -11.63 0.59
C GLY A 71 28.26 -13.08 1.00
N MET A 72 27.78 -13.93 0.08
CA MET A 72 27.51 -15.34 0.35
C MET A 72 28.76 -16.12 0.78
N ASN A 73 29.91 -15.82 0.19
CA ASN A 73 31.17 -16.48 0.55
C ASN A 73 31.68 -15.98 1.89
N LYS A 74 31.67 -14.64 2.10
CA LYS A 74 32.30 -14.04 3.26
C LYS A 74 31.60 -14.37 4.57
N VAL A 75 30.27 -14.50 4.54
CA VAL A 75 29.47 -14.91 5.71
C VAL A 75 30.02 -16.14 6.43
N LYS A 76 30.59 -17.11 5.69
CA LYS A 76 31.15 -18.36 6.26
C LYS A 76 32.41 -18.14 7.09
N GLU A 77 33.10 -17.03 6.88
CA GLU A 77 34.37 -16.69 7.51
C GLU A 77 34.20 -15.68 8.65
N LEU A 78 33.01 -15.10 8.81
CA LEU A 78 32.75 -14.07 9.81
C LEU A 78 32.42 -14.66 11.19
N PRO A 79 32.73 -13.94 12.29
CA PRO A 79 32.40 -14.39 13.64
C PRO A 79 30.89 -14.63 13.82
N GLN A 80 30.51 -15.83 14.24
CA GLN A 80 29.12 -16.18 14.56
C GLN A 80 28.59 -15.35 15.75
N PHE A 81 27.27 -15.27 15.88
CA PHE A 81 26.56 -14.54 16.95
C PHE A 81 26.78 -13.02 17.00
N HIS A 82 27.24 -12.41 15.90
CA HIS A 82 27.28 -10.96 15.76
C HIS A 82 25.86 -10.37 15.68
N LYS A 83 25.61 -9.24 16.34
CA LYS A 83 24.28 -8.57 16.35
C LYS A 83 23.74 -8.24 14.95
N ASP A 84 24.65 -7.89 14.04
CA ASP A 84 24.32 -7.52 12.66
C ASP A 84 24.27 -8.74 11.71
N SER A 85 24.37 -9.98 12.23
CA SER A 85 24.35 -11.18 11.38
C SER A 85 23.04 -11.32 10.60
N ILE A 86 21.89 -11.37 11.28
CA ILE A 86 20.57 -11.54 10.64
C ILE A 86 20.28 -10.43 9.60
N PRO A 87 20.43 -9.13 9.90
CA PRO A 87 20.22 -8.08 8.91
C PRO A 87 21.10 -8.25 7.66
N THR A 88 22.37 -8.65 7.81
CA THR A 88 23.28 -8.89 6.68
C THR A 88 22.88 -10.11 5.86
N LEU A 89 22.48 -11.21 6.50
CA LEU A 89 21.97 -12.38 5.79
C LEU A 89 20.73 -12.04 4.98
N ILE A 90 19.78 -11.32 5.57
CA ILE A 90 18.57 -10.88 4.87
C ILE A 90 18.89 -9.88 3.77
N ARG A 91 19.87 -9.00 3.94
CA ARG A 91 20.30 -8.10 2.87
C ARG A 91 20.81 -8.90 1.67
N ILE A 92 21.61 -9.94 1.88
CA ILE A 92 22.08 -10.83 0.79
C ILE A 92 20.88 -11.50 0.09
N VAL A 93 19.90 -12.01 0.86
CA VAL A 93 18.67 -12.57 0.31
C VAL A 93 17.92 -11.53 -0.54
N ARG A 94 17.77 -10.30 -0.03
CA ARG A 94 17.09 -9.21 -0.74
C ARG A 94 17.79 -8.86 -2.05
N LEU A 95 19.12 -8.81 -2.06
CA LEU A 95 19.91 -8.59 -3.28
C LEU A 95 19.69 -9.71 -4.31
N CYS A 96 19.58 -10.97 -3.88
CA CYS A 96 19.24 -12.07 -4.78
C CYS A 96 17.84 -11.89 -5.40
N GLN A 97 16.87 -11.40 -4.62
CA GLN A 97 15.52 -11.12 -5.12
C GLN A 97 15.53 -10.02 -6.20
N GLU A 98 16.36 -8.97 -6.06
CA GLU A 98 16.48 -7.89 -7.06
C GLU A 98 16.85 -8.39 -8.45
N ILE A 99 17.64 -9.47 -8.54
CA ILE A 99 18.08 -10.07 -9.81
C ILE A 99 17.37 -11.40 -10.14
N GLY A 100 16.32 -11.76 -9.39
CA GLY A 100 15.53 -12.96 -9.64
C GLY A 100 16.20 -14.29 -9.26
N TRP A 101 17.30 -14.28 -8.50
CA TRP A 101 18.03 -15.47 -8.03
C TRP A 101 17.33 -16.14 -6.82
N TYR A 102 16.05 -16.46 -6.95
CA TYR A 102 15.24 -17.00 -5.84
C TYR A 102 15.67 -18.41 -5.42
N LYS A 103 16.23 -19.22 -6.33
CA LYS A 103 16.74 -20.57 -5.99
C LYS A 103 18.00 -20.50 -5.14
N GLU A 104 18.91 -19.60 -5.50
CA GLU A 104 20.13 -19.29 -4.77
C GLU A 104 19.79 -18.68 -3.41
N ALA A 105 18.83 -17.75 -3.36
CA ALA A 105 18.31 -17.20 -2.12
C ALA A 105 17.74 -18.30 -1.21
N SER A 106 16.90 -19.19 -1.74
CA SER A 106 16.32 -20.32 -0.99
C SER A 106 17.41 -21.24 -0.43
N LYS A 107 18.40 -21.60 -1.24
CA LYS A 107 19.54 -22.41 -0.78
C LYS A 107 20.32 -21.67 0.31
N PHE A 108 20.64 -20.40 0.11
CA PHE A 108 21.38 -19.61 1.08
C PHE A 108 20.63 -19.50 2.42
N MET A 109 19.32 -19.26 2.39
CA MET A 109 18.50 -19.23 3.62
C MET A 109 18.55 -20.55 4.40
N ARG A 110 18.53 -21.70 3.71
CA ARG A 110 18.67 -23.02 4.33
C ARG A 110 20.07 -23.23 4.92
N ASP A 111 21.11 -22.95 4.13
CA ASP A 111 22.52 -23.10 4.53
C ASP A 111 22.87 -22.22 5.75
N GLN A 112 22.23 -21.06 5.89
CA GLN A 112 22.43 -20.12 7.00
C GLN A 112 21.45 -20.32 8.17
N GLY A 113 20.60 -21.35 8.11
CA GLY A 113 19.66 -21.68 9.20
C GLY A 113 18.49 -20.71 9.36
N LEU A 114 18.23 -19.83 8.38
CA LEU A 114 17.12 -18.87 8.44
C LEU A 114 15.75 -19.55 8.35
N ASP A 115 15.65 -20.68 7.63
CA ASP A 115 14.44 -21.51 7.62
C ASP A 115 14.13 -22.05 9.03
N ASN A 116 15.13 -22.67 9.66
CA ASN A 116 15.02 -23.16 11.04
C ASN A 116 14.72 -22.04 12.04
N PHE A 117 15.28 -20.85 11.83
CA PHE A 117 14.97 -19.67 12.63
C PHE A 117 13.47 -19.34 12.55
N VAL A 118 12.90 -19.19 11.35
CA VAL A 118 11.46 -18.89 11.19
C VAL A 118 10.58 -19.98 11.82
N GLN A 119 10.90 -21.25 11.59
CA GLN A 119 10.14 -22.37 12.13
C GLN A 119 10.22 -22.43 13.67
N THR A 120 11.40 -22.16 14.25
CA THR A 120 11.57 -22.10 15.70
C THR A 120 10.83 -20.91 16.29
N SER A 121 10.81 -19.78 15.58
CA SER A 121 10.09 -18.57 16.01
C SER A 121 8.59 -18.81 16.18
N MET A 122 7.98 -19.74 15.43
CA MET A 122 6.55 -20.08 15.58
C MET A 122 6.18 -20.60 16.98
N LYS A 123 7.15 -21.11 17.75
CA LYS A 123 6.96 -21.56 19.14
C LYS A 123 6.77 -20.41 20.13
N TYR A 124 7.17 -19.20 19.76
CA TYR A 124 7.03 -18.01 20.60
C TYR A 124 5.76 -17.24 20.24
N GLU A 125 5.17 -16.59 21.24
CA GLU A 125 3.93 -15.82 21.09
C GLU A 125 4.17 -14.48 20.36
N THR A 126 5.27 -13.80 20.67
CA THR A 126 5.58 -12.47 20.15
C THR A 126 6.83 -12.49 19.28
N TRP A 127 6.79 -11.77 18.15
CA TRP A 127 7.91 -11.64 17.21
C TRP A 127 8.34 -10.18 17.12
N ASP A 128 9.64 -9.92 17.27
CA ASP A 128 10.21 -8.62 16.97
C ASP A 128 10.11 -8.30 15.46
N LEU A 129 10.31 -7.03 15.10
CA LEU A 129 10.20 -6.58 13.70
C LEU A 129 11.19 -7.28 12.78
N LEU A 130 12.41 -7.56 13.25
CA LEU A 130 13.43 -8.23 12.43
C LEU A 130 13.03 -9.68 12.12
N THR A 131 12.46 -10.39 13.09
CA THR A 131 11.92 -11.75 12.92
C THR A 131 10.80 -11.75 11.88
N GLN A 132 9.94 -10.75 11.91
CA GLN A 132 8.88 -10.58 10.91
C GLN A 132 9.44 -10.27 9.51
N VAL A 133 10.50 -9.46 9.40
CA VAL A 133 11.22 -9.20 8.14
C VAL A 133 11.87 -10.46 7.58
N VAL A 134 12.48 -11.29 8.44
CA VAL A 134 13.04 -12.59 8.04
C VAL A 134 11.92 -13.50 7.52
N ALA A 135 10.80 -13.57 8.22
CA ALA A 135 9.65 -14.39 7.84
C ALA A 135 9.00 -13.93 6.53
N LEU A 136 8.90 -12.62 6.27
CA LEU A 136 8.41 -12.09 4.99
C LEU A 136 9.34 -12.48 3.84
N ASN A 137 10.66 -12.32 4.00
CA ASN A 137 11.63 -12.73 2.98
C ASN A 137 11.58 -14.24 2.73
N TYR A 138 11.41 -15.04 3.78
CA TYR A 138 11.21 -16.47 3.70
C TYR A 138 9.99 -16.84 2.84
N LEU A 139 8.84 -16.22 3.11
CA LEU A 139 7.61 -16.47 2.35
C LEU A 139 7.71 -16.01 0.90
N ILE A 140 8.34 -14.85 0.64
CA ILE A 140 8.58 -14.35 -0.73
C ILE A 140 9.42 -15.34 -1.52
N VAL A 141 10.54 -15.80 -0.95
CA VAL A 141 11.42 -16.77 -1.61
C VAL A 141 10.69 -18.08 -1.86
N LYS A 142 10.01 -18.66 -0.87
CA LYS A 142 9.23 -19.88 -1.05
C LYS A 142 8.12 -19.73 -2.10
N TYR A 143 7.43 -18.58 -2.14
CA TYR A 143 6.43 -18.26 -3.16
C TYR A 143 7.04 -18.32 -4.56
N ARG A 144 8.20 -17.71 -4.76
CA ARG A 144 8.87 -17.63 -6.06
C ARG A 144 9.48 -18.95 -6.53
N VAL A 145 9.90 -19.82 -5.61
CA VAL A 145 10.42 -21.15 -5.95
C VAL A 145 9.33 -22.24 -5.97
N GLY A 146 8.08 -21.91 -5.64
CA GLY A 146 6.97 -22.87 -5.62
C GLY A 146 6.98 -23.83 -4.44
N GLU A 147 7.62 -23.46 -3.32
CA GLU A 147 7.77 -24.29 -2.10
C GLU A 147 6.84 -23.83 -0.96
N LEU A 148 5.70 -23.19 -1.27
CA LEU A 148 4.71 -22.80 -0.25
C LEU A 148 3.91 -24.00 0.25
N ASP A 149 3.86 -24.15 1.57
CA ASP A 149 3.14 -25.21 2.27
C ASP A 149 2.02 -24.66 3.17
N SER A 150 1.41 -25.53 3.98
CA SER A 150 0.38 -25.14 4.95
C SER A 150 0.95 -24.33 6.12
N ALA A 151 2.17 -24.63 6.58
CA ALA A 151 2.84 -23.86 7.64
C ALA A 151 3.11 -22.41 7.21
N SER A 152 3.36 -22.20 5.92
CA SER A 152 3.56 -20.87 5.32
C SER A 152 2.33 -19.96 5.49
N VAL A 153 1.12 -20.52 5.52
CA VAL A 153 -0.11 -19.77 5.80
C VAL A 153 -0.12 -19.25 7.24
N GLN A 154 0.26 -20.09 8.21
CA GLN A 154 0.28 -19.70 9.62
C GLN A 154 1.31 -18.60 9.89
N ILE A 155 2.45 -18.65 9.21
CA ILE A 155 3.46 -17.60 9.27
C ILE A 155 2.89 -16.29 8.69
N TRP A 156 2.24 -16.35 7.51
CA TRP A 156 1.63 -15.17 6.89
C TRP A 156 0.56 -14.52 7.76
N GLU A 157 -0.32 -15.32 8.36
CA GLU A 157 -1.38 -14.83 9.26
C GLU A 157 -0.83 -14.02 10.44
N ARG A 158 0.37 -14.36 10.95
CA ARG A 158 1.03 -13.63 12.05
C ARG A 158 1.63 -12.29 11.63
N ILE A 159 1.94 -12.09 10.35
CA ILE A 159 2.77 -10.96 9.88
C ILE A 159 2.13 -10.12 8.77
N LYS A 160 0.93 -10.49 8.30
CA LYS A 160 0.20 -9.72 7.27
C LYS A 160 -0.14 -8.31 7.76
N PHE A 161 -0.19 -7.35 6.82
CA PHE A 161 -0.50 -5.94 7.07
C PHE A 161 0.43 -5.23 8.07
N ASN A 162 1.72 -5.58 8.09
CA ASN A 162 2.70 -4.93 8.97
C ASN A 162 3.38 -3.72 8.31
N ASP A 163 2.77 -2.55 8.49
CA ASP A 163 3.28 -1.26 8.02
C ASP A 163 4.67 -0.91 8.60
N LYS A 164 4.94 -1.29 9.86
CA LYS A 164 6.21 -0.99 10.53
C LYS A 164 7.38 -1.69 9.84
N CYS A 165 7.21 -2.96 9.46
CA CYS A 165 8.23 -3.69 8.72
C CYS A 165 8.56 -3.01 7.38
N ILE A 166 7.56 -2.51 6.65
CA ILE A 166 7.77 -1.81 5.39
C ILE A 166 8.51 -0.49 5.62
N ASN A 167 8.06 0.30 6.58
CA ASN A 167 8.56 1.66 6.80
C ASN A 167 9.97 1.67 7.42
N GLU A 168 10.26 0.76 8.35
CA GLU A 168 11.53 0.73 9.08
C GLU A 168 12.62 -0.11 8.38
N TYR A 169 12.25 -1.11 7.57
CA TYR A 169 13.18 -2.08 6.99
C TYR A 169 13.13 -2.17 5.45
N SER A 170 12.82 -1.07 4.77
CA SER A 170 12.74 -1.01 3.30
C SER A 170 14.00 -1.52 2.56
N SER A 171 15.19 -1.39 3.16
CA SER A 171 16.45 -1.92 2.58
C SER A 171 16.59 -3.46 2.64
N LEU A 172 15.80 -4.11 3.50
CA LEU A 172 15.83 -5.55 3.75
C LEU A 172 14.63 -6.29 3.16
N LEU A 173 13.63 -5.55 2.64
CA LEU A 173 12.35 -6.12 2.28
C LEU A 173 11.82 -5.49 0.99
N SER A 174 11.35 -6.33 0.06
CA SER A 174 10.74 -5.87 -1.18
C SER A 174 9.26 -5.57 -0.95
N HIS A 175 8.89 -4.29 -0.82
CA HIS A 175 7.48 -3.96 -0.60
C HIS A 175 6.58 -4.41 -1.77
N LYS A 176 7.07 -4.30 -3.00
CA LYS A 176 6.40 -4.85 -4.20
C LYS A 176 6.03 -6.33 -4.00
N GLU A 177 6.98 -7.14 -3.56
CA GLU A 177 6.75 -8.58 -3.39
C GLU A 177 5.89 -8.89 -2.16
N VAL A 178 5.95 -8.09 -1.10
CA VAL A 178 5.03 -8.21 0.04
C VAL A 178 3.58 -7.97 -0.40
N LEU A 179 3.33 -6.95 -1.23
CA LEU A 179 2.00 -6.69 -1.79
C LEU A 179 1.51 -7.85 -2.67
N GLU A 180 2.36 -8.34 -3.58
CA GLU A 180 2.03 -9.50 -4.42
C GLU A 180 1.73 -10.76 -3.59
N LEU A 181 2.54 -11.01 -2.56
CA LEU A 181 2.36 -12.13 -1.64
C LEU A 181 1.06 -11.99 -0.84
N THR A 182 0.73 -10.77 -0.40
CA THR A 182 -0.51 -10.47 0.33
C THR A 182 -1.73 -10.75 -0.53
N PHE A 183 -1.76 -10.27 -1.79
CA PHE A 183 -2.85 -10.57 -2.72
C PHE A 183 -3.00 -12.07 -2.95
N PHE A 184 -1.88 -12.78 -3.12
CA PHE A 184 -1.88 -14.23 -3.31
C PHE A 184 -2.50 -14.95 -2.10
N TYR A 185 -2.05 -14.66 -0.89
CA TYR A 185 -2.54 -15.35 0.31
C TYR A 185 -4.00 -15.02 0.64
N MET A 186 -4.41 -13.76 0.45
CA MET A 186 -5.81 -13.36 0.55
C MET A 186 -6.70 -14.24 -0.33
N CYS A 187 -6.34 -14.42 -1.60
CA CYS A 187 -7.06 -15.31 -2.51
C CYS A 187 -6.97 -16.79 -2.08
N LYS A 188 -5.78 -17.25 -1.68
CA LYS A 188 -5.56 -18.65 -1.27
C LYS A 188 -6.39 -19.05 -0.06
N GLN A 189 -6.61 -18.14 0.89
CA GLN A 189 -7.36 -18.40 2.12
C GLN A 189 -8.87 -18.18 1.97
N ALA A 190 -9.33 -17.47 0.94
CA ALA A 190 -10.72 -17.02 0.79
C ALA A 190 -11.77 -18.11 1.03
N LYS A 191 -11.54 -19.34 0.54
CA LYS A 191 -12.49 -20.47 0.67
C LYS A 191 -12.66 -20.99 2.10
N ILE A 192 -11.67 -20.78 2.96
CA ILE A 192 -11.62 -21.33 4.33
C ILE A 192 -12.16 -20.33 5.35
N LEU A 193 -12.14 -19.03 5.02
CA LEU A 193 -12.56 -17.96 5.91
C LEU A 193 -14.08 -17.94 6.06
N SER A 194 -14.56 -17.65 7.27
CA SER A 194 -15.94 -17.23 7.47
C SER A 194 -16.19 -15.88 6.78
N LYS A 195 -17.46 -15.54 6.54
CA LYS A 195 -17.82 -14.24 5.96
C LYS A 195 -17.27 -13.07 6.78
N GLU A 196 -17.36 -13.14 8.11
CA GLU A 196 -16.86 -12.11 9.02
C GLU A 196 -15.33 -11.97 8.95
N GLN A 197 -14.62 -13.09 8.88
CA GLN A 197 -13.16 -13.09 8.72
C GLN A 197 -12.74 -12.57 7.35
N LEU A 198 -13.49 -12.88 6.30
CA LEU A 198 -13.27 -12.36 4.96
C LEU A 198 -13.49 -10.84 4.93
N ASP A 199 -14.59 -10.35 5.49
CA ASP A 199 -14.90 -8.93 5.60
C ASP A 199 -13.79 -8.18 6.36
N TYR A 200 -13.37 -8.70 7.51
CA TYR A 200 -12.26 -8.16 8.30
C TYR A 200 -10.95 -8.11 7.51
N ASN A 201 -10.55 -9.21 6.88
CA ASN A 201 -9.30 -9.29 6.12
C ASN A 201 -9.33 -8.38 4.89
N MET A 202 -10.48 -8.29 4.21
CA MET A 202 -10.65 -7.37 3.09
C MET A 202 -10.57 -5.92 3.56
N MET A 203 -11.23 -5.53 4.65
CA MET A 203 -11.11 -4.16 5.17
C MET A 203 -9.66 -3.80 5.51
N ASN A 204 -8.92 -4.69 6.17
CA ASN A 204 -7.49 -4.48 6.42
C ASN A 204 -6.68 -4.39 5.13
N LEU A 205 -7.01 -5.18 4.11
CA LEU A 205 -6.39 -5.05 2.78
C LEU A 205 -6.65 -3.68 2.16
N ALA A 206 -7.88 -3.15 2.24
CA ALA A 206 -8.21 -1.82 1.72
C ALA A 206 -7.41 -0.74 2.45
N MET A 207 -7.35 -0.82 3.78
CA MET A 207 -6.59 0.11 4.61
C MET A 207 -5.10 0.07 4.24
N TYR A 208 -4.52 -1.12 4.17
CA TYR A 208 -3.12 -1.33 3.81
C TYR A 208 -2.81 -0.77 2.41
N CYS A 209 -3.64 -1.10 1.42
CA CYS A 209 -3.50 -0.59 0.06
C CYS A 209 -3.70 0.92 -0.03
N ASN A 210 -4.58 1.51 0.78
CA ASN A 210 -4.81 2.95 0.85
C ASN A 210 -3.65 3.70 1.51
N THR A 211 -2.97 3.11 2.48
CA THR A 211 -1.71 3.64 3.04
C THR A 211 -0.62 3.71 1.97
N TYR A 212 -0.58 2.71 1.09
CA TYR A 212 0.48 2.53 0.09
C TYR A 212 0.03 2.72 -1.37
N LEU A 213 -0.90 3.64 -1.62
CA LEU A 213 -1.42 3.95 -2.96
C LEU A 213 -0.31 4.22 -3.99
N TYR A 214 0.69 5.02 -3.59
CA TYR A 214 1.80 5.37 -4.46
C TYR A 214 2.65 4.16 -4.85
N ASP A 215 2.87 3.22 -3.94
CA ASP A 215 3.64 2.01 -4.23
C ASP A 215 2.88 1.07 -5.16
N LEU A 216 1.56 0.94 -4.99
CA LEU A 216 0.71 0.19 -5.92
C LEU A 216 0.79 0.74 -7.34
N TYR A 217 0.84 2.08 -7.48
CA TYR A 217 1.05 2.75 -8.75
C TYR A 217 2.47 2.52 -9.29
N LYS A 218 3.50 2.87 -8.50
CA LYS A 218 4.92 2.76 -8.87
C LYS A 218 5.31 1.36 -9.33
N TYR A 219 4.74 0.32 -8.72
CA TYR A 219 5.04 -1.08 -9.03
C TYR A 219 4.08 -1.74 -10.03
N ASP A 220 3.14 -0.98 -10.59
CA ASP A 220 2.12 -1.45 -11.55
C ASP A 220 1.30 -2.65 -11.01
N LEU A 221 0.81 -2.51 -9.78
CA LEU A 221 0.09 -3.57 -9.05
C LEU A 221 -1.44 -3.39 -9.06
N SER A 222 -1.95 -2.31 -9.64
CA SER A 222 -3.40 -2.00 -9.70
C SER A 222 -4.22 -3.15 -10.30
N THR A 223 -3.76 -3.74 -11.41
CA THR A 223 -4.42 -4.86 -12.07
C THR A 223 -4.42 -6.12 -11.20
N LYS A 224 -3.33 -6.38 -10.47
CA LYS A 224 -3.25 -7.54 -9.55
C LYS A 224 -4.17 -7.36 -8.35
N TYR A 225 -4.19 -6.15 -7.78
CA TYR A 225 -5.09 -5.81 -6.68
C TYR A 225 -6.55 -5.96 -7.11
N ARG A 226 -6.94 -5.42 -8.28
CA ARG A 226 -8.29 -5.59 -8.83
C ARG A 226 -8.68 -7.05 -8.99
N LYS A 227 -7.84 -7.86 -9.66
CA LYS A 227 -8.10 -9.31 -9.84
C LYS A 227 -8.28 -10.03 -8.51
N CYS A 228 -7.49 -9.67 -7.50
CA CYS A 228 -7.64 -10.18 -6.14
C CYS A 228 -9.02 -9.82 -5.59
N THR A 229 -9.43 -8.55 -5.64
CA THR A 229 -10.74 -8.11 -5.11
C THR A 229 -11.93 -8.72 -5.85
N GLU A 230 -11.83 -8.87 -7.17
CA GLU A 230 -12.84 -9.53 -8.01
C GLU A 230 -12.98 -11.02 -7.61
N PHE A 231 -11.86 -11.72 -7.45
CA PHE A 231 -11.88 -13.11 -6.99
C PHE A 231 -12.50 -13.25 -5.59
N LEU A 232 -12.14 -12.38 -4.65
CA LEU A 232 -12.69 -12.40 -3.29
C LEU A 232 -14.20 -12.13 -3.27
N SER A 233 -14.70 -11.35 -4.22
CA SER A 233 -16.14 -11.05 -4.32
C SER A 233 -17.01 -12.29 -4.60
N TYR A 234 -16.45 -13.35 -5.18
CA TYR A 234 -17.17 -14.62 -5.40
C TYR A 234 -17.55 -15.33 -4.10
N TYR A 235 -16.92 -14.98 -2.98
CA TYR A 235 -17.22 -15.52 -1.66
C TYR A 235 -18.24 -14.66 -0.89
N VAL A 236 -18.91 -13.73 -1.58
CA VAL A 236 -20.04 -12.93 -1.08
C VAL A 236 -19.73 -12.14 0.22
N PRO A 237 -18.63 -11.37 0.27
CA PRO A 237 -18.39 -10.42 1.35
C PRO A 237 -19.46 -9.32 1.36
N SER A 238 -19.51 -8.52 2.42
CA SER A 238 -20.40 -7.37 2.52
C SER A 238 -20.17 -6.39 1.35
N GLN A 239 -21.26 -5.86 0.79
CA GLN A 239 -21.18 -4.87 -0.31
C GLN A 239 -20.45 -3.60 0.12
N ALA A 240 -20.54 -3.21 1.40
CA ALA A 240 -19.78 -2.09 1.93
C ALA A 240 -18.27 -2.33 1.83
N VAL A 241 -17.82 -3.55 2.16
CA VAL A 241 -16.40 -3.94 2.12
C VAL A 241 -15.89 -3.96 0.68
N ILE A 242 -16.67 -4.50 -0.26
CA ILE A 242 -16.34 -4.47 -1.69
C ILE A 242 -16.23 -3.01 -2.18
N ALA A 243 -17.17 -2.15 -1.80
CA ALA A 243 -17.16 -0.74 -2.19
C ALA A 243 -15.92 -0.01 -1.64
N CYS A 244 -15.48 -0.31 -0.41
CA CYS A 244 -14.21 0.20 0.11
C CYS A 244 -13.00 -0.24 -0.72
N GLN A 245 -12.93 -1.50 -1.20
CA GLN A 245 -11.85 -1.92 -2.11
C GLN A 245 -11.86 -1.11 -3.41
N LYS A 246 -13.06 -0.95 -3.99
CA LYS A 246 -13.25 -0.20 -5.24
C LYS A 246 -12.87 1.27 -5.06
N ALA A 247 -13.14 1.87 -3.89
CA ALA A 247 -12.78 3.25 -3.63
C ALA A 247 -11.26 3.43 -3.66
N VAL A 248 -10.52 2.51 -3.02
CA VAL A 248 -9.05 2.51 -3.07
C VAL A 248 -8.54 2.33 -4.51
N LEU A 249 -9.13 1.42 -5.28
CA LEU A 249 -8.76 1.24 -6.69
C LEU A 249 -9.02 2.50 -7.53
N ALA A 250 -10.17 3.15 -7.32
CA ALA A 250 -10.53 4.37 -8.02
C ALA A 250 -9.56 5.53 -7.72
N GLN A 251 -9.09 5.66 -6.47
CA GLN A 251 -8.02 6.61 -6.11
C GLN A 251 -6.72 6.34 -6.87
N ILE A 252 -6.34 5.07 -7.02
CA ILE A 252 -5.14 4.72 -7.80
C ILE A 252 -5.33 5.15 -9.26
N THR A 253 -6.50 4.86 -9.85
CA THR A 253 -6.77 5.19 -11.25
C THR A 253 -6.82 6.67 -11.54
N ASP A 254 -7.27 7.50 -10.60
CA ASP A 254 -7.25 8.96 -10.75
C ASP A 254 -5.83 9.52 -10.82
N GLY A 255 -4.85 8.85 -10.20
CA GLY A 255 -3.43 9.17 -10.32
C GLY A 255 -2.79 8.73 -11.64
N LEU A 256 -3.50 7.96 -12.48
CA LEU A 256 -3.00 7.44 -13.75
C LEU A 256 -3.22 8.45 -14.89
N ASN A 257 -2.38 8.40 -15.92
CA ASN A 257 -2.55 9.27 -17.08
C ASN A 257 -3.89 8.95 -17.78
N PRO A 258 -4.83 9.92 -17.88
CA PRO A 258 -6.17 9.70 -18.42
C PRO A 258 -6.18 9.30 -19.90
N LEU A 259 -5.12 9.60 -20.64
CA LEU A 259 -4.96 9.21 -22.06
C LEU A 259 -4.42 7.78 -22.23
N LYS A 260 -3.84 7.20 -21.18
CA LYS A 260 -3.23 5.86 -21.20
C LYS A 260 -4.03 4.83 -20.41
N THR A 261 -5.04 5.28 -19.66
CA THR A 261 -5.73 4.46 -18.68
C THR A 261 -7.23 4.62 -18.86
N THR A 262 -7.93 3.51 -19.02
CA THR A 262 -9.39 3.51 -18.95
C THR A 262 -9.78 3.72 -17.48
N HIS A 263 -10.30 4.91 -17.13
CA HIS A 263 -10.94 5.11 -15.83
C HIS A 263 -12.15 4.18 -15.77
N LEU A 264 -12.06 3.14 -14.96
CA LEU A 264 -13.03 2.04 -15.00
C LEU A 264 -14.18 2.24 -14.00
N ASP A 265 -13.97 3.01 -12.94
CA ASP A 265 -14.98 3.30 -11.92
C ASP A 265 -14.87 4.78 -11.51
N ASP A 266 -15.96 5.54 -11.62
CA ASP A 266 -16.05 6.91 -11.14
C ASP A 266 -15.98 6.92 -9.60
N TYR A 267 -15.03 7.64 -9.01
CA TYR A 267 -14.84 7.65 -7.57
C TYR A 267 -16.12 8.04 -6.81
N LEU A 268 -16.88 9.01 -7.32
CA LEU A 268 -18.12 9.46 -6.69
C LEU A 268 -19.21 8.38 -6.72
N TYR A 269 -19.31 7.65 -7.83
CA TYR A 269 -20.21 6.50 -7.93
C TYR A 269 -19.85 5.43 -6.88
N VAL A 270 -18.56 5.15 -6.70
CA VAL A 270 -18.10 4.15 -5.72
C VAL A 270 -18.37 4.61 -4.28
N ILE A 271 -18.13 5.89 -3.97
CA ILE A 271 -18.43 6.46 -2.64
C ILE A 271 -19.93 6.42 -2.34
N LYS A 272 -20.78 6.71 -3.32
CA LYS A 272 -22.23 6.55 -3.19
C LYS A 272 -22.61 5.11 -2.83
N GLU A 273 -22.12 4.12 -3.58
CA GLU A 273 -22.43 2.71 -3.29
C GLU A 273 -21.87 2.27 -1.93
N MET A 274 -20.68 2.75 -1.54
CA MET A 274 -20.10 2.52 -0.21
C MET A 274 -21.05 3.01 0.88
N MET A 275 -21.49 4.28 0.81
CA MET A 275 -22.35 4.87 1.84
C MET A 275 -23.75 4.26 1.86
N LYS A 276 -24.29 3.84 0.72
CA LYS A 276 -25.56 3.11 0.64
C LYS A 276 -25.52 1.82 1.45
N HIS A 277 -24.44 1.05 1.36
CA HIS A 277 -24.30 -0.27 1.98
C HIS A 277 -23.66 -0.27 3.37
N MET A 278 -23.08 0.85 3.80
CA MET A 278 -22.42 0.93 5.10
C MET A 278 -23.39 0.70 6.26
N THR A 279 -22.98 -0.12 7.23
CA THR A 279 -23.68 -0.33 8.51
C THR A 279 -23.03 0.48 9.62
N LYS A 280 -23.74 0.67 10.73
CA LYS A 280 -23.22 1.39 11.90
C LYS A 280 -21.98 0.71 12.48
N GLU A 281 -21.96 -0.62 12.51
CA GLU A 281 -20.87 -1.41 13.07
C GLU A 281 -19.58 -1.25 12.26
N LEU A 282 -19.65 -1.41 10.94
CA LEU A 282 -18.49 -1.20 10.05
C LEU A 282 -18.01 0.24 10.10
N MET A 283 -18.95 1.18 10.14
CA MET A 283 -18.65 2.60 10.19
C MET A 283 -17.90 2.99 11.46
N ASN A 284 -18.35 2.51 12.62
CA ASN A 284 -17.70 2.74 13.90
C ASN A 284 -16.33 2.04 13.98
N GLN A 285 -16.21 0.82 13.44
CA GLN A 285 -14.97 0.06 13.49
C GLN A 285 -13.85 0.67 12.63
N TYR A 286 -14.21 1.27 11.48
CA TYR A 286 -13.26 1.77 10.49
C TYR A 286 -13.44 3.27 10.19
N GLU A 287 -13.95 4.03 11.16
CA GLU A 287 -14.35 5.44 11.02
C GLU A 287 -13.27 6.28 10.32
N HIS A 288 -12.04 6.25 10.83
CA HIS A 288 -10.95 7.04 10.27
C HIS A 288 -10.62 6.67 8.82
N PHE A 289 -10.66 5.38 8.47
CA PHE A 289 -10.40 4.94 7.11
C PHE A 289 -11.52 5.36 6.15
N ILE A 290 -12.78 5.17 6.56
CA ILE A 290 -13.95 5.61 5.79
C ILE A 290 -13.95 7.13 5.62
N GLY A 291 -13.63 7.86 6.69
CA GLY A 291 -13.45 9.30 6.67
C GLY A 291 -12.41 9.73 5.66
N LYS A 292 -11.23 9.09 5.63
CA LYS A 292 -10.18 9.35 4.62
C LYS A 292 -10.67 9.14 3.19
N LEU A 293 -11.49 8.12 2.93
CA LEU A 293 -12.10 7.92 1.61
C LEU A 293 -13.09 9.05 1.26
N LEU A 294 -13.94 9.46 2.20
CA LEU A 294 -14.87 10.57 1.98
C LEU A 294 -14.14 11.90 1.77
N SER A 295 -13.03 12.12 2.45
CA SER A 295 -12.20 13.33 2.32
C SER A 295 -11.45 13.44 0.99
N TYR A 296 -11.36 12.37 0.21
CA TYR A 296 -10.83 12.47 -1.15
C TYR A 296 -11.83 13.13 -2.11
N VAL A 297 -13.12 13.12 -1.76
CA VAL A 297 -14.17 13.71 -2.58
C VAL A 297 -13.91 15.21 -2.82
N PRO A 298 -13.66 16.09 -1.84
CA PRO A 298 -13.31 17.49 -2.12
C PRO A 298 -12.16 17.73 -3.13
N PHE A 299 -11.24 16.78 -3.34
CA PHE A 299 -10.17 16.91 -4.34
C PHE A 299 -10.62 16.70 -5.80
N PHE A 300 -11.78 16.10 -6.09
CA PHE A 300 -12.24 15.92 -7.50
C PHE A 300 -12.65 17.26 -8.15
N GLU A 301 -12.78 18.36 -7.40
CA GLU A 301 -13.23 19.67 -7.92
C GLU A 301 -12.41 20.18 -9.13
N MET A 302 -11.21 19.62 -9.35
CA MET A 302 -10.38 19.87 -10.52
C MET A 302 -10.99 19.36 -11.85
N ILE A 303 -11.90 18.38 -11.81
CA ILE A 303 -12.61 17.82 -12.96
C ILE A 303 -14.11 17.82 -12.67
N GLN A 304 -14.87 18.65 -13.38
CA GLN A 304 -16.32 18.73 -13.21
C GLN A 304 -17.03 18.08 -14.40
N VAL A 305 -17.64 16.91 -14.19
CA VAL A 305 -18.55 16.31 -15.19
C VAL A 305 -20.01 16.43 -14.75
N PRO A 306 -20.97 16.51 -15.70
CA PRO A 306 -22.39 16.67 -15.38
C PRO A 306 -22.96 15.60 -14.43
N GLN A 307 -22.41 14.37 -14.45
CA GLN A 307 -22.87 13.29 -13.58
C GLN A 307 -22.60 13.53 -12.08
N HIS A 308 -21.60 14.36 -11.73
CA HIS A 308 -21.22 14.60 -10.33
C HIS A 308 -22.40 15.09 -9.48
N LEU A 309 -23.21 15.98 -10.05
CA LEU A 309 -24.43 16.51 -9.42
C LEU A 309 -25.35 15.40 -8.91
N TYR A 310 -25.59 14.39 -9.75
CA TYR A 310 -26.49 13.28 -9.43
C TYR A 310 -25.90 12.37 -8.35
N TYR A 311 -24.58 12.12 -8.37
CA TYR A 311 -23.95 11.31 -7.33
C TYR A 311 -24.01 11.98 -5.96
N PHE A 312 -23.81 13.30 -5.89
CA PHE A 312 -23.95 14.03 -4.63
C PHE A 312 -25.38 14.03 -4.10
N GLU A 313 -26.37 14.20 -4.99
CA GLU A 313 -27.78 14.12 -4.63
C GLU A 313 -28.12 12.75 -4.04
N GLU A 314 -27.72 11.68 -4.72
CA GLU A 314 -27.95 10.32 -4.24
C GLU A 314 -27.17 10.01 -2.96
N LEU A 315 -25.93 10.51 -2.82
CA LEU A 315 -25.13 10.37 -1.61
C LEU A 315 -25.82 11.02 -0.42
N MET A 316 -26.21 12.29 -0.54
CA MET A 316 -26.96 13.00 0.49
C MET A 316 -28.28 12.30 0.80
N TYR A 317 -29.02 11.90 -0.23
CA TYR A 317 -30.29 11.18 -0.08
C TYR A 317 -30.12 9.85 0.68
N SER A 318 -29.07 9.08 0.37
CA SER A 318 -28.77 7.79 1.03
C SER A 318 -28.36 7.92 2.50
N CYS A 319 -27.89 9.11 2.90
CA CYS A 319 -27.47 9.42 4.26
C CYS A 319 -28.57 10.11 5.08
N LYS A 320 -29.45 10.89 4.43
CA LYS A 320 -30.51 11.69 5.06
C LYS A 320 -31.46 10.81 5.88
N GLY A 321 -31.71 11.19 7.12
CA GLY A 321 -32.49 10.46 8.12
C GLY A 321 -31.73 9.36 8.87
N ILE A 322 -30.46 9.09 8.54
CA ILE A 322 -29.65 8.04 9.18
C ILE A 322 -28.51 8.68 9.97
N GLN A 323 -28.75 8.93 11.26
CA GLN A 323 -27.88 9.72 12.14
C GLN A 323 -26.37 9.45 11.97
N TYR A 324 -25.94 8.18 12.02
CA TYR A 324 -24.50 7.84 11.94
C TYR A 324 -23.88 8.13 10.55
N LYS A 325 -24.65 8.02 9.47
CA LYS A 325 -24.18 8.36 8.11
C LYS A 325 -24.10 9.86 7.93
N GLU A 326 -25.08 10.60 8.48
CA GLU A 326 -25.08 12.06 8.43
C GLU A 326 -23.90 12.65 9.19
N GLU A 327 -23.64 12.14 10.39
CA GLU A 327 -22.52 12.57 11.23
C GLU A 327 -21.19 12.41 10.48
N ILE A 328 -20.93 11.24 9.90
CA ILE A 328 -19.72 11.02 9.11
C ILE A 328 -19.66 11.91 7.86
N LEU A 329 -20.77 12.06 7.12
CA LEU A 329 -20.76 12.91 5.93
C LEU A 329 -20.49 14.38 6.29
N ARG A 330 -21.02 14.86 7.41
CA ARG A 330 -20.70 16.19 7.94
C ARG A 330 -19.22 16.30 8.29
N ASN A 331 -18.73 15.37 9.10
CA ASN A 331 -17.37 15.40 9.65
C ASN A 331 -16.27 15.33 8.59
N TYR A 332 -16.50 14.58 7.50
CA TYR A 332 -15.45 14.29 6.52
C TYR A 332 -15.64 14.90 5.13
N LEU A 333 -16.86 15.33 4.78
CA LEU A 333 -17.16 15.98 3.51
C LEU A 333 -17.51 17.45 3.71
N PHE A 334 -18.59 17.76 4.42
CA PHE A 334 -19.10 19.14 4.51
C PHE A 334 -18.21 20.09 5.31
N ILE A 335 -17.49 19.60 6.33
CA ILE A 335 -16.47 20.41 7.01
C ILE A 335 -15.37 20.83 6.03
N GLN A 336 -14.87 19.91 5.21
CA GLN A 336 -13.79 20.18 4.26
C GLN A 336 -14.23 21.06 3.09
N LEU A 337 -15.50 20.93 2.73
CA LEU A 337 -16.09 21.82 1.76
C LEU A 337 -16.20 23.26 2.27
N HIS A 338 -15.95 23.61 3.54
CA HIS A 338 -16.10 25.00 4.01
C HIS A 338 -15.43 26.04 3.09
N ASP A 339 -14.18 25.82 2.70
CA ASP A 339 -13.43 26.75 1.85
C ASP A 339 -13.81 26.63 0.36
N CYS A 340 -14.27 25.45 -0.05
CA CYS A 340 -14.67 25.12 -1.42
C CYS A 340 -16.18 25.24 -1.69
N LEU A 341 -16.99 25.53 -0.67
CA LEU A 341 -18.45 25.45 -0.68
C LEU A 341 -19.07 26.29 -1.79
N PRO A 342 -18.57 27.50 -2.11
CA PRO A 342 -19.07 28.27 -3.24
C PRO A 342 -18.84 27.58 -4.58
N SER A 343 -17.71 26.90 -4.78
CA SER A 343 -17.41 26.12 -5.99
C SER A 343 -18.33 24.92 -6.10
N PHE A 344 -18.52 24.21 -5.00
CA PHE A 344 -19.50 23.11 -4.90
C PHE A 344 -20.92 23.58 -5.25
N MET A 345 -21.40 24.67 -4.63
CA MET A 345 -22.75 25.21 -4.87
C MET A 345 -22.96 25.69 -6.30
N ARG A 346 -21.91 26.19 -6.97
CA ARG A 346 -21.96 26.64 -8.36
C ARG A 346 -22.42 25.54 -9.32
N LEU A 347 -22.05 24.29 -9.07
CA LEU A 347 -22.46 23.13 -9.87
C LEU A 347 -23.99 22.96 -9.86
N PHE A 348 -24.60 23.06 -8.68
CA PHE A 348 -26.05 22.92 -8.52
C PHE A 348 -26.81 24.12 -9.07
N LEU A 349 -26.28 25.33 -8.89
CA LEU A 349 -26.87 26.57 -9.41
C LEU A 349 -26.91 26.58 -10.94
N LYS A 350 -25.80 26.22 -11.60
CA LYS A 350 -25.73 26.13 -13.07
C LYS A 350 -26.79 25.18 -13.63
N ASN A 351 -27.08 24.09 -12.92
CA ASN A 351 -28.03 23.06 -13.32
C ASN A 351 -29.43 23.24 -12.72
N LYS A 352 -29.73 24.38 -12.08
CA LYS A 352 -31.05 24.72 -11.53
C LYS A 352 -31.64 23.68 -10.56
N ARG A 353 -30.79 23.00 -9.76
CA ARG A 353 -31.25 22.00 -8.76
C ARG A 353 -31.68 22.66 -7.45
N TYR A 354 -32.71 23.50 -7.51
CA TYR A 354 -33.10 24.35 -6.38
C TYR A 354 -33.55 23.58 -5.13
N ALA A 355 -34.19 22.42 -5.29
CA ALA A 355 -34.57 21.57 -4.17
C ALA A 355 -33.35 21.02 -3.42
N THR A 356 -32.35 20.52 -4.16
CA THR A 356 -31.09 20.04 -3.58
C THR A 356 -30.31 21.18 -2.93
N ILE A 357 -30.28 22.36 -3.55
CA ILE A 357 -29.66 23.56 -2.97
C ILE A 357 -30.30 23.90 -1.62
N HIS A 358 -31.64 23.86 -1.54
CA HIS A 358 -32.35 24.08 -0.29
C HIS A 358 -31.94 23.07 0.79
N ASP A 359 -31.91 21.79 0.45
CA ASP A 359 -31.46 20.72 1.34
C ASP A 359 -30.01 20.94 1.80
N ILE A 360 -29.08 21.29 0.91
CA ILE A 360 -27.68 21.59 1.28
C ILE A 360 -27.64 22.73 2.30
N LEU A 361 -28.30 23.85 2.01
CA LEU A 361 -28.24 25.05 2.83
C LEU A 361 -28.84 24.85 4.21
N PHE A 362 -29.96 24.14 4.32
CA PHE A 362 -30.71 24.04 5.58
C PHE A 362 -30.49 22.75 6.35
N TYR A 363 -30.16 21.68 5.65
CA TYR A 363 -29.90 20.40 6.30
C TYR A 363 -28.42 20.21 6.56
N TRP A 364 -27.57 20.40 5.55
CA TRP A 364 -26.18 19.96 5.60
C TRP A 364 -25.20 21.03 6.07
N CYS A 365 -25.46 22.30 5.75
CA CYS A 365 -24.61 23.41 6.16
C CYS A 365 -24.91 23.90 7.58
N GLU A 366 -23.84 24.32 8.26
CA GLU A 366 -23.93 25.11 9.48
C GLU A 366 -24.28 26.57 9.18
N ASP A 367 -24.73 27.32 10.19
CA ASP A 367 -25.18 28.71 10.01
C ASP A 367 -24.05 29.61 9.47
N GLU A 368 -22.80 29.41 9.91
CA GLU A 368 -21.65 30.16 9.41
C GLU A 368 -21.42 29.93 7.90
N GLN A 369 -21.52 28.67 7.47
CA GLN A 369 -21.40 28.28 6.06
C GLN A 369 -22.52 28.91 5.21
N ARG A 370 -23.76 28.88 5.71
CA ARG A 370 -24.91 29.50 5.05
C ARG A 370 -24.71 31.02 4.91
N MET A 371 -24.26 31.69 5.96
CA MET A 371 -23.99 33.13 5.95
C MET A 371 -22.86 33.50 4.98
N SER A 372 -21.83 32.66 4.86
CA SER A 372 -20.78 32.85 3.86
C SER A 372 -21.30 32.73 2.42
N LEU A 373 -22.26 31.82 2.16
CA LEU A 373 -22.88 31.67 0.85
C LEU A 373 -23.82 32.84 0.51
N GLU A 374 -24.58 33.38 1.46
CA GLU A 374 -25.42 34.58 1.26
C GLU A 374 -24.60 35.79 0.81
N ARG A 375 -23.37 35.95 1.34
CA ARG A 375 -22.46 37.02 0.92
C ARG A 375 -22.00 36.90 -0.54
N LYS A 376 -22.04 35.69 -1.11
CA LYS A 376 -21.58 35.39 -2.49
C LYS A 376 -22.73 35.21 -3.48
N TYR A 377 -23.86 34.69 -3.02
CA TYR A 377 -25.05 34.39 -3.82
C TYR A 377 -26.28 34.96 -3.13
N ASN A 378 -27.16 35.60 -3.90
CA ASN A 378 -28.45 36.06 -3.37
C ASN A 378 -29.35 34.85 -3.09
N LEU A 379 -29.38 34.34 -1.84
CA LEU A 379 -30.16 33.15 -1.52
C LEU A 379 -31.66 33.46 -1.61
N SER A 380 -32.11 34.70 -1.37
CA SER A 380 -33.51 35.12 -1.58
C SER A 380 -33.98 34.83 -3.01
N SER A 381 -33.17 35.14 -4.02
CA SER A 381 -33.47 34.81 -5.43
C SER A 381 -33.49 33.31 -5.71
N ILE A 382 -32.65 32.54 -5.01
CA ILE A 382 -32.63 31.08 -5.12
C ILE A 382 -33.91 30.48 -4.50
N TYR A 383 -34.37 31.03 -3.37
CA TYR A 383 -35.60 30.61 -2.70
C TYR A 383 -36.85 30.94 -3.50
N GLU A 384 -36.92 32.12 -4.11
CA GLU A 384 -38.01 32.45 -5.03
C GLU A 384 -38.09 31.39 -6.13
N LYS A 385 -36.96 31.04 -6.76
CA LYS A 385 -36.92 30.02 -7.80
C LYS A 385 -37.28 28.62 -7.30
N TYR A 386 -36.91 28.26 -6.07
CA TYR A 386 -37.37 27.02 -5.46
C TYR A 386 -38.90 27.01 -5.25
N ALA A 387 -39.47 28.12 -4.78
CA ALA A 387 -40.90 28.23 -4.49
C ALA A 387 -41.77 28.24 -5.77
N TYR A 388 -41.22 28.73 -6.89
CA TYR A 388 -41.91 28.74 -8.19
C TYR A 388 -41.90 27.37 -8.91
N GLY A 389 -41.14 26.38 -8.42
CA GLY A 389 -40.94 25.08 -9.09
C GLY A 389 -39.93 25.14 -10.22
#